data_AF-A0A9W6UBY4-F1
#
_entry.id   AF-A0A9W6UBY4-F1
#
_cell.length_a   1.000
_cell.length_b   1.000
_cell.length_c   1.000
_cell.angle_alpha   90.00
_cell.angle_beta   90.00
_cell.angle_gamma   90.00
#
_symmetry.space_group_name_H-M   'P 1'
#
loop_
_entity.id
_entity.type
_entity.pdbx_description
1 polymer ?
#
loop_
_entity_poly.entity_id
_entity_poly.type
_entity_poly.pdbx_seq_one_letter_code
_entity_poly.pdbx_strand_id
1 'polypeptide(L)'
;MDIRRFDVVDADRHYSKANGVDVDQGTVDAKVDGVAVVAILLDSGADTSLVARGVFDALEQAGKSVSARSVDEVQLNPVGGQSINVSRQATFGEVVITTSAGPLMLRNLTCYVEEENDSKDVMVGRPIMRILGYSIDKLLVKAREVNPEWELSPTELESDSHEEVPTAMQRVCSLQAATRDPPEVEADADIIERYEMRTALQIMQPTSLSDVIRFLEKKVELAKKMV
;
A
#
# COMPACT_ATOMS: atom_id res chain seq x y z
N MET A 1 -23.04 -0.35 34.74
CA MET A 1 -22.28 -0.45 33.48
C MET A 1 -21.14 0.54 33.60
N ASP A 2 -19.95 0.07 33.97
CA ASP A 2 -18.79 0.93 34.15
C ASP A 2 -18.26 1.39 32.79
N ILE A 3 -18.37 2.69 32.56
CA ILE A 3 -17.72 3.38 31.45
C ILE A 3 -16.23 3.46 31.81
N ARG A 4 -15.43 2.55 31.27
CA ARG A 4 -13.98 2.61 31.43
C ARG A 4 -13.49 3.87 30.70
N ARG A 5 -12.99 4.82 31.48
CA ARG A 5 -12.36 6.05 31.02
C ARG A 5 -11.06 5.65 30.30
N PHE A 6 -10.94 6.00 29.03
CA PHE A 6 -9.74 5.75 28.24
C PHE A 6 -8.70 6.81 28.58
N ASP A 7 -7.51 6.39 29.01
CA ASP A 7 -6.40 7.31 29.22
C ASP A 7 -5.82 7.74 27.86
N VAL A 8 -5.93 9.04 27.60
CA VAL A 8 -5.23 9.77 26.54
C VAL A 8 -3.73 9.69 26.85
N VAL A 9 -2.92 9.29 25.87
CA VAL A 9 -1.47 9.28 26.05
C VAL A 9 -0.96 10.70 25.92
N ASP A 10 -0.22 11.14 26.94
CA ASP A 10 0.49 12.40 26.94
C ASP A 10 1.57 12.39 25.85
N ALA A 11 1.53 13.42 25.00
CA ALA A 11 2.34 13.52 23.78
C ALA A 11 3.73 14.08 24.07
N ASP A 12 4.47 13.45 24.98
CA ASP A 12 5.84 13.86 25.30
C ASP A 12 6.86 13.00 24.54
N ARG A 13 7.00 13.30 23.25
CA ARG A 13 8.29 13.15 22.52
C ARG A 13 8.30 14.00 21.24
N HIS A 14 8.93 15.17 21.39
CA HIS A 14 9.48 16.07 20.38
C HIS A 14 9.09 15.82 18.90
N TYR A 15 7.96 16.40 18.48
CA TYR A 15 7.81 16.86 17.10
C TYR A 15 8.64 18.12 16.94
N SER A 16 9.81 18.03 16.32
CA SER A 16 10.47 19.20 15.74
C SER A 16 9.59 19.72 14.61
N LYS A 17 8.76 20.70 14.95
CA LYS A 17 7.85 21.43 14.07
C LYS A 17 8.67 22.30 13.13
N ALA A 18 9.18 21.73 12.04
CA ALA A 18 9.70 22.47 10.92
C ALA A 18 8.64 22.43 9.80
N ASN A 19 8.02 23.60 9.54
CA ASN A 19 7.12 23.88 8.42
C ASN A 19 6.04 22.84 8.10
N GLY A 20 4.94 22.86 8.86
CA GLY A 20 3.55 22.80 8.35
C GLY A 20 3.11 21.70 7.37
N VAL A 21 3.94 20.72 7.05
CA VAL A 21 3.61 19.57 6.21
C VAL A 21 3.50 18.39 7.15
N ASP A 22 2.27 17.91 7.32
CA ASP A 22 2.02 16.61 7.93
C ASP A 22 2.58 15.57 6.95
N VAL A 23 3.85 15.20 7.13
CA VAL A 23 4.51 14.21 6.30
C VAL A 23 3.96 12.85 6.71
N ASP A 24 2.97 12.35 5.96
CA ASP A 24 2.48 10.98 6.10
C ASP A 24 3.64 10.01 5.84
N GLN A 25 4.25 9.51 6.91
CA GLN A 25 5.34 8.54 6.84
C GLN A 25 4.84 7.11 6.62
N GLY A 26 3.52 6.92 6.43
CA GLY A 26 2.91 5.60 6.32
C GLY A 26 2.89 4.82 7.64
N THR A 27 3.16 5.49 8.76
CA THR A 27 3.17 4.92 10.12
C THR A 27 2.19 5.67 11.02
N VAL A 28 1.57 4.93 11.93
CA VAL A 28 0.60 5.48 12.87
C VAL A 28 0.80 4.86 14.25
N ASP A 29 0.70 5.68 15.29
CA ASP A 29 0.77 5.20 16.65
C ASP A 29 -0.41 4.26 16.95
N ALA A 30 -0.08 3.06 17.45
CA ALA A 30 -1.07 2.08 17.80
C ALA A 30 -0.81 1.40 19.14
N LYS A 31 -1.86 0.77 19.67
CA LYS A 31 -1.78 -0.08 20.84
C LYS A 31 -2.40 -1.43 20.55
N VAL A 32 -1.66 -2.50 20.80
CA VAL A 32 -2.16 -3.88 20.73
C VAL A 32 -2.44 -4.33 22.14
N ASP A 33 -3.70 -4.67 22.42
CA ASP A 33 -4.24 -5.04 23.73
C ASP A 33 -3.81 -4.07 24.85
N GLY A 34 -3.54 -2.79 24.52
CA GLY A 34 -3.08 -1.74 25.44
C GLY A 34 -1.56 -1.62 25.62
N VAL A 35 -0.74 -2.39 24.90
CA VAL A 35 0.72 -2.21 24.81
C VAL A 35 1.03 -1.32 23.61
N ALA A 36 1.85 -0.29 23.81
CA ALA A 36 2.27 0.59 22.73
C ALA A 36 3.13 -0.17 21.72
N VAL A 37 2.74 -0.08 20.46
CA VAL A 37 3.42 -0.65 19.30
C VAL A 37 3.47 0.41 18.20
N VAL A 38 4.31 0.21 17.20
CA VAL A 38 4.23 1.03 15.99
C VAL A 38 3.31 0.29 15.02
N ALA A 39 2.15 0.84 14.65
CA ALA A 39 1.44 0.28 13.50
C ALA A 39 2.12 0.87 12.26
N ILE A 40 2.93 0.05 11.61
CA ILE A 40 3.62 0.42 10.38
C ILE A 40 2.82 -0.18 9.23
N LEU A 41 2.41 0.69 8.31
CA LEU A 41 1.86 0.35 7.00
C LEU A 41 0.44 -0.26 7.03
N LEU A 42 -0.54 0.61 6.80
CA LEU A 42 -1.73 0.21 6.06
C LEU A 42 -1.28 -0.12 4.63
N ASP A 43 -0.90 -1.37 4.43
CA ASP A 43 -0.28 -1.82 3.17
C ASP A 43 -1.33 -2.37 2.22
N SER A 44 -1.72 -1.54 1.25
CA SER A 44 -2.63 -1.97 0.19
C SER A 44 -1.99 -2.97 -0.78
N GLY A 45 -0.66 -3.12 -0.79
CA GLY A 45 0.08 -4.12 -1.54
C GLY A 45 -0.01 -5.51 -0.90
N ALA A 46 -0.13 -5.58 0.42
CA ALA A 46 -0.18 -6.83 1.16
C ALA A 46 -1.55 -7.53 1.06
N ASP A 47 -1.53 -8.82 0.70
CA ASP A 47 -2.74 -9.65 0.67
C ASP A 47 -3.13 -10.18 2.06
N THR A 48 -2.28 -10.01 3.06
CA THR A 48 -2.50 -10.45 4.45
C THR A 48 -1.97 -9.43 5.46
N SER A 49 -2.36 -9.59 6.73
CA SER A 49 -1.84 -8.76 7.83
C SER A 49 -0.73 -9.52 8.57
N LEU A 50 0.32 -8.81 8.97
CA LEU A 50 1.48 -9.35 9.67
C LEU A 50 1.71 -8.65 11.00
N VAL A 51 2.32 -9.39 11.92
CA VAL A 51 2.80 -8.87 13.20
C VAL A 51 4.19 -9.44 13.47
N ALA A 52 5.11 -8.57 13.85
CA ALA A 52 6.45 -8.95 14.26
C ALA A 52 6.43 -9.71 15.60
N ARG A 53 7.34 -10.67 15.79
CA ARG A 53 7.50 -11.40 17.06
C ARG A 53 7.76 -10.46 18.23
N GLY A 54 8.47 -9.36 18.04
CA GLY A 54 8.74 -8.39 19.11
C GLY A 54 7.48 -7.76 19.74
N VAL A 55 6.33 -7.78 19.06
CA VAL A 55 5.03 -7.41 19.66
C VAL A 55 4.58 -8.44 20.69
N PHE A 56 4.79 -9.73 20.45
CA PHE A 56 4.49 -10.79 21.44
C PHE A 56 5.38 -10.66 22.66
N ASP A 57 6.68 -10.43 22.46
CA ASP A 57 7.63 -10.26 23.55
C ASP A 57 7.22 -9.07 24.44
N ALA A 58 6.76 -7.96 23.82
CA ALA A 58 6.25 -6.81 24.54
C ALA A 58 4.93 -7.10 25.30
N LEU A 59 4.05 -7.91 24.73
CA LEU A 59 2.79 -8.32 25.37
C LEU A 59 3.05 -9.25 26.56
N GLU A 60 3.96 -10.20 26.41
CA GLU A 60 4.37 -11.11 27.48
C GLU A 60 5.04 -10.36 28.64
N GLN A 61 5.94 -9.42 28.34
CA GLN A 61 6.55 -8.53 29.35
C GLN A 61 5.52 -7.68 30.10
N ALA A 62 4.42 -7.33 29.43
CA ALA A 62 3.29 -6.62 30.05
C ALA A 62 2.31 -7.54 30.79
N GLY A 63 2.59 -8.84 30.90
CA GLY A 63 1.74 -9.82 31.56
C GLY A 63 0.46 -10.17 30.79
N LYS A 64 0.43 -9.94 29.47
CA LYS A 64 -0.71 -10.22 28.61
C LYS A 64 -0.49 -11.51 27.85
N SER A 65 -1.48 -12.40 27.91
CA SER A 65 -1.45 -13.64 27.14
C SER A 65 -2.07 -13.40 25.77
N VAL A 66 -1.33 -13.72 24.71
CA VAL A 66 -1.81 -13.68 23.33
C VAL A 66 -2.00 -15.11 22.85
N SER A 67 -3.20 -15.44 22.42
CA SER A 67 -3.44 -16.75 21.81
C SER A 67 -2.92 -16.74 20.37
N ALA A 68 -1.99 -17.63 20.07
CA ALA A 68 -1.58 -17.94 18.72
C ALA A 68 -1.96 -19.39 18.40
N ARG A 69 -2.42 -19.63 17.18
CA ARG A 69 -2.67 -20.97 16.64
C ARG A 69 -1.63 -21.30 15.58
N SER A 70 -1.21 -22.57 15.55
CA SER A 70 -0.44 -23.09 14.43
C SER A 70 -1.34 -23.24 13.21
N VAL A 71 -0.78 -22.96 12.04
CA VAL A 71 -1.39 -23.11 10.72
C VAL A 71 -0.38 -23.78 9.78
N ASP A 72 -0.85 -24.28 8.65
CA ASP A 72 0.06 -24.79 7.61
C ASP A 72 1.05 -23.69 7.20
N GLU A 73 2.27 -24.09 6.90
CA GLU A 73 3.32 -23.16 6.49
C GLU A 73 2.90 -22.42 5.22
N VAL A 74 2.86 -21.09 5.31
CA VAL A 74 2.58 -20.20 4.19
C VAL A 74 3.83 -19.41 3.88
N GLN A 75 4.29 -19.51 2.64
CA GLN A 75 5.35 -18.65 2.13
C GLN A 75 4.76 -17.34 1.62
N LEU A 76 5.21 -16.23 2.18
CA LEU A 76 4.90 -14.87 1.75
C LEU A 76 6.06 -14.34 0.90
N ASN A 77 5.75 -13.58 -0.14
CA ASN A 77 6.73 -13.04 -1.08
C ASN A 77 6.63 -11.51 -1.13
N PRO A 78 7.29 -10.79 -0.20
CA PRO A 78 7.37 -9.35 -0.25
C PRO A 78 8.03 -8.85 -1.53
N VAL A 79 7.60 -7.70 -2.04
CA VAL A 79 8.23 -7.09 -3.22
C VAL A 79 9.61 -6.56 -2.85
N GLY A 80 10.63 -6.96 -3.62
CA GLY A 80 12.01 -6.49 -3.42
C GLY A 80 12.72 -7.05 -2.18
N GLY A 81 12.11 -8.03 -1.50
CA GLY A 81 12.65 -8.66 -0.30
C GLY A 81 12.85 -10.18 -0.44
N GLN A 82 13.32 -10.79 0.64
CA GLN A 82 13.37 -12.25 0.77
C GLN A 82 11.98 -12.80 1.10
N SER A 83 11.69 -14.00 0.62
CA SER A 83 10.47 -14.72 1.00
C SER A 83 10.49 -15.03 2.50
N ILE A 84 9.33 -14.89 3.14
CA ILE A 84 9.16 -15.10 4.58
C ILE A 84 8.22 -16.29 4.77
N ASN A 85 8.59 -17.23 5.62
CA ASN A 85 7.72 -18.35 5.97
C ASN A 85 7.00 -18.06 7.28
N VAL A 86 5.68 -18.21 7.28
CA VAL A 86 4.83 -18.03 8.45
C VAL A 86 4.03 -19.31 8.73
N SER A 87 4.00 -19.76 9.98
CA SER A 87 3.33 -21.00 10.40
C SER A 87 2.40 -20.79 11.60
N ARG A 88 2.22 -19.52 12.00
CA ARG A 88 1.37 -19.13 13.13
C ARG A 88 0.51 -17.93 12.78
N GLN A 89 -0.68 -17.92 13.36
CA GLN A 89 -1.56 -16.76 13.38
C GLN A 89 -1.94 -16.42 14.81
N ALA A 90 -2.00 -15.13 15.12
CA ALA A 90 -2.57 -14.65 16.37
C ALA A 90 -3.76 -13.75 16.12
N THR A 91 -4.68 -13.78 17.07
CA THR A 91 -5.86 -12.91 17.09
C THR A 91 -5.74 -11.99 18.29
N PHE A 92 -5.64 -10.70 18.03
CA PHE A 92 -5.58 -9.66 19.06
C PHE A 92 -7.00 -9.22 19.43
N GLY A 93 -7.26 -9.09 20.73
CA GLY A 93 -8.59 -8.70 21.22
C GLY A 93 -8.93 -7.27 20.84
N GLU A 94 -7.93 -6.40 20.90
CA GLU A 94 -8.04 -4.97 20.61
C GLU A 94 -6.76 -4.43 19.96
N VAL A 95 -6.90 -3.75 18.83
CA VAL A 95 -5.85 -2.93 18.22
C VAL A 95 -6.40 -1.53 18.05
N VAL A 96 -5.84 -0.56 18.78
CA VAL A 96 -6.26 0.84 18.74
C VAL A 96 -5.29 1.63 17.89
N ILE A 97 -5.79 2.22 16.81
CA ILE A 97 -5.05 3.09 15.89
C ILE A 97 -5.41 4.54 16.25
N THR A 98 -4.40 5.39 16.45
CA THR A 98 -4.60 6.80 16.75
C THR A 98 -4.91 7.57 15.47
N THR A 99 -5.99 8.36 15.44
CA THR A 99 -6.28 9.25 14.30
C THR A 99 -6.58 10.66 14.81
N SER A 100 -6.45 11.66 13.95
CA SER A 100 -6.81 13.06 14.27
C SER A 100 -8.30 13.24 14.60
N ALA A 101 -9.17 12.32 14.17
CA ALA A 101 -10.59 12.30 14.51
C ALA A 101 -10.90 11.53 15.81
N GLY A 102 -9.88 10.97 16.48
CA GLY A 102 -10.00 10.10 17.65
C GLY A 102 -9.53 8.66 17.38
N PRO A 103 -9.47 7.82 18.42
CA PRO A 103 -8.98 6.44 18.29
C PRO A 103 -9.94 5.57 17.48
N LEU A 104 -9.39 4.81 16.52
CA LEU A 104 -10.09 3.76 15.79
C LEU A 104 -9.72 2.39 16.38
N MET A 105 -10.71 1.63 16.81
CA MET A 105 -10.50 0.35 17.47
C MET A 105 -10.90 -0.82 16.57
N LEU A 106 -9.94 -1.70 16.32
CA LEU A 106 -10.12 -2.97 15.62
C LEU A 106 -10.19 -4.09 16.65
N ARG A 107 -11.21 -4.96 16.56
CA ARG A 107 -11.36 -6.11 17.46
C ARG A 107 -11.20 -7.40 16.68
N ASN A 108 -10.59 -8.40 17.32
CA ASN A 108 -10.35 -9.71 16.74
C ASN A 108 -9.53 -9.63 15.45
N LEU A 109 -8.51 -8.76 15.43
CA LEU A 109 -7.61 -8.65 14.28
C LEU A 109 -6.70 -9.88 14.26
N THR A 110 -6.80 -10.66 13.19
CA THR A 110 -5.95 -11.84 12.99
C THR A 110 -4.81 -11.51 12.05
N CYS A 111 -3.58 -11.74 12.51
CA CYS A 111 -2.36 -11.54 11.73
C CYS A 111 -1.54 -12.82 11.69
N TYR A 112 -0.77 -13.02 10.61
CA TYR A 112 0.32 -13.99 10.64
C TYR A 112 1.48 -13.44 11.47
N VAL A 113 2.20 -14.33 12.14
CA VAL A 113 3.37 -13.97 12.96
C VAL A 113 4.63 -14.10 12.12
N GLU A 114 5.40 -13.02 12.05
CA GLU A 114 6.73 -13.01 11.47
C GLU A 114 7.76 -13.30 12.57
N GLU A 115 8.20 -14.56 12.65
CA GLU A 115 9.02 -15.06 13.76
C GLU A 115 10.46 -14.53 13.74
N GLU A 116 10.98 -14.17 12.58
CA GLU A 116 12.36 -13.66 12.44
C GLU A 116 12.46 -12.13 12.64
N ASN A 117 11.35 -11.47 12.96
CA ASN A 117 11.28 -10.02 13.13
C ASN A 117 11.07 -9.62 14.60
N ASP A 118 12.12 -9.05 15.21
CA ASP A 118 12.12 -8.57 16.60
C ASP A 118 11.56 -7.13 16.75
N SER A 119 11.08 -6.52 15.67
CA SER A 119 10.48 -5.19 15.74
C SER A 119 9.14 -5.21 16.48
N LYS A 120 8.60 -4.02 16.78
CA LYS A 120 7.30 -3.86 17.46
C LYS A 120 6.24 -3.39 16.49
N ASP A 121 6.24 -3.98 15.29
CA ASP A 121 5.46 -3.49 14.18
C ASP A 121 4.27 -4.41 13.86
N VAL A 122 3.15 -3.78 13.49
CA VAL A 122 1.96 -4.46 12.97
C VAL A 122 1.61 -3.86 11.62
N MET A 123 1.51 -4.72 10.59
CA MET A 123 1.10 -4.36 9.23
C MET A 123 -0.32 -4.84 8.97
N VAL A 124 -1.16 -3.93 8.49
CA VAL A 124 -2.57 -4.21 8.18
C VAL A 124 -2.75 -4.27 6.67
N GLY A 125 -3.00 -5.47 6.15
CA GLY A 125 -3.09 -5.70 4.71
C GLY A 125 -4.42 -5.27 4.08
N ARG A 126 -4.45 -5.35 2.75
CA ARG A 126 -5.57 -4.97 1.89
C ARG A 126 -6.93 -5.52 2.33
N PRO A 127 -7.09 -6.80 2.76
CA PRO A 127 -8.41 -7.30 3.17
C PRO A 127 -9.04 -6.49 4.31
N ILE A 128 -8.26 -6.15 5.32
CA ILE A 128 -8.72 -5.37 6.46
C ILE A 128 -8.93 -3.91 6.05
N MET A 129 -8.01 -3.33 5.27
CA MET A 129 -8.18 -1.97 4.75
C MET A 129 -9.50 -1.79 3.98
N ARG A 130 -9.90 -2.77 3.17
CA ARG A 130 -11.19 -2.75 2.47
C ARG A 130 -12.38 -2.72 3.43
N ILE A 131 -12.31 -3.45 4.56
CA ILE A 131 -13.33 -3.40 5.61
C ILE A 131 -13.39 -2.00 6.24
N LEU A 132 -12.23 -1.35 6.44
CA LEU A 132 -12.14 0.03 6.93
C LEU A 132 -12.59 1.08 5.90
N GLY A 133 -12.94 0.66 4.69
CA GLY A 133 -13.48 1.53 3.65
C GLY A 133 -12.46 2.02 2.63
N TYR A 134 -11.21 1.54 2.67
CA TYR A 134 -10.22 1.81 1.63
C TYR A 134 -10.73 1.32 0.27
N SER A 135 -10.73 2.24 -0.70
CA SER A 135 -11.11 1.98 -2.08
C SER A 135 -10.37 2.95 -2.98
N ILE A 136 -9.71 2.42 -4.02
CA ILE A 136 -9.05 3.22 -5.04
C ILE A 136 -10.07 4.16 -5.70
N ASP A 137 -11.27 3.68 -5.99
CA ASP A 137 -12.32 4.50 -6.61
C ASP A 137 -12.72 5.69 -5.70
N LYS A 138 -12.98 5.45 -4.41
CA LYS A 138 -13.32 6.54 -3.47
C LYS A 138 -12.18 7.55 -3.33
N LEU A 139 -10.94 7.06 -3.35
CA LEU A 139 -9.74 7.90 -3.33
C LEU A 139 -9.68 8.79 -4.59
N LEU A 140 -9.87 8.19 -5.78
CA LEU A 140 -9.83 8.91 -7.06
C LEU A 140 -11.02 9.86 -7.25
N VAL A 141 -12.22 9.51 -6.75
CA VAL A 141 -13.38 10.41 -6.75
C VAL A 141 -13.08 11.66 -5.94
N LYS A 142 -12.51 11.52 -4.74
CA LYS A 142 -12.07 12.66 -3.93
C LYS A 142 -11.00 13.49 -4.62
N ALA A 143 -10.02 12.83 -5.27
CA ALA A 143 -8.98 13.54 -6.03
C ALA A 143 -9.59 14.32 -7.20
N ARG A 144 -10.56 13.74 -7.92
CA ARG A 144 -11.28 14.38 -9.02
C ARG A 144 -12.15 15.55 -8.57
N GLU A 145 -12.76 15.46 -7.39
CA GLU A 145 -13.51 16.56 -6.77
C GLU A 145 -12.61 17.78 -6.49
N VAL A 146 -11.32 17.54 -6.20
CA VAL A 146 -10.31 18.60 -6.05
C VAL A 146 -9.86 19.11 -7.42
N ASN A 147 -9.45 18.23 -8.31
CA ASN A 147 -9.02 18.58 -9.67
C ASN A 147 -9.27 17.42 -10.65
N PRO A 148 -9.97 17.64 -11.77
CA PRO A 148 -10.16 16.61 -12.78
C PRO A 148 -8.89 16.22 -13.55
N GLU A 149 -7.84 17.04 -13.52
CA GLU A 149 -6.58 16.81 -14.24
C GLU A 149 -5.38 17.09 -13.32
N TRP A 150 -4.44 16.14 -13.24
CA TRP A 150 -3.26 16.26 -12.38
C TRP A 150 -2.00 16.20 -13.25
N GLU A 151 -1.22 17.28 -13.27
CA GLU A 151 0.10 17.31 -13.88
C GLU A 151 1.12 16.84 -12.84
N LEU A 152 1.75 15.69 -13.09
CA LEU A 152 2.68 15.02 -12.16
C LEU A 152 4.13 15.07 -12.65
N SER A 153 4.43 15.96 -13.61
CA SER A 153 5.81 16.21 -13.99
C SER A 153 6.59 16.62 -12.74
N PRO A 154 7.81 16.11 -12.53
CA PRO A 154 8.65 16.54 -11.43
C PRO A 154 9.09 17.98 -11.71
N THR A 155 8.25 18.95 -11.36
CA THR A 155 8.65 20.34 -11.36
C THR A 155 9.51 20.52 -10.12
N GLU A 156 10.79 20.77 -10.36
CA GLU A 156 11.81 20.99 -9.35
C GLU A 156 11.29 22.00 -8.32
N LEU A 157 11.44 21.65 -7.04
CA LEU A 157 11.15 22.53 -5.92
C LEU A 157 11.95 23.83 -6.09
N GLU A 158 11.21 24.90 -6.36
CA GLU A 158 11.60 26.31 -6.20
C GLU A 158 12.99 26.68 -6.75
N SER A 159 13.02 27.09 -8.02
CA SER A 159 13.77 28.30 -8.33
C SER A 159 12.78 29.41 -8.67
N ASP A 160 12.84 30.45 -7.86
CA ASP A 160 12.08 31.69 -7.93
C ASP A 160 12.13 32.28 -9.35
N SER A 161 11.13 31.97 -10.18
CA SER A 161 10.81 32.74 -11.36
C SER A 161 9.33 32.61 -11.67
N HIS A 162 8.69 33.74 -11.92
CA HIS A 162 7.28 33.87 -12.24
C HIS A 162 6.84 32.91 -13.37
N GLU A 163 6.24 31.77 -13.04
CA GLU A 163 5.55 30.95 -14.03
C GLU A 163 4.10 31.41 -14.18
N GLU A 164 3.87 32.15 -15.28
CA GLU A 164 2.53 32.40 -15.78
C GLU A 164 1.87 31.06 -16.14
N VAL A 165 0.71 30.79 -15.52
CA VAL A 165 -0.13 29.63 -15.86
C VAL A 165 -0.35 29.62 -17.38
N PRO A 166 0.00 28.53 -18.10
CA PRO A 166 -0.15 28.48 -19.54
C PRO A 166 -1.60 28.72 -19.93
N THR A 167 -1.79 29.81 -20.69
CA THR A 167 -3.10 30.19 -21.20
C THR A 167 -3.66 29.06 -22.08
N ALA A 168 -5.00 28.99 -22.20
CA ALA A 168 -5.67 27.98 -23.02
C ALA A 168 -5.11 27.91 -24.45
N MET A 169 -4.62 29.02 -24.98
CA MET A 169 -3.93 29.10 -26.28
C MET A 169 -2.59 28.35 -26.30
N GLN A 170 -1.76 28.49 -25.27
CA GLN A 170 -0.47 27.79 -25.19
C GLN A 170 -0.65 26.27 -25.15
N ARG A 171 -1.71 25.80 -24.48
CA ARG A 171 -2.04 24.36 -24.44
C ARG A 171 -2.48 23.83 -25.82
N VAL A 172 -3.26 24.60 -26.57
CA VAL A 172 -3.69 24.23 -27.93
C VAL A 172 -2.50 24.21 -28.90
N CYS A 173 -1.58 25.17 -28.79
CA CYS A 173 -0.39 25.23 -29.63
C CYS A 173 0.55 24.02 -29.42
N SER A 174 0.75 23.59 -28.17
CA SER A 174 1.55 22.39 -27.86
C SER A 174 0.93 21.11 -28.42
N LEU A 175 -0.40 20.98 -28.38
CA LEU A 175 -1.11 19.83 -28.97
C LEU A 175 -0.91 19.76 -30.50
N GLN A 176 -0.91 20.91 -31.18
CA GLN A 176 -0.71 20.99 -32.62
C GLN A 176 0.75 20.70 -33.04
N ALA A 177 1.71 21.03 -32.18
CA ALA A 177 3.13 20.73 -32.41
C ALA A 177 3.42 19.22 -32.34
N ALA A 178 2.75 18.49 -31.43
CA ALA A 178 2.88 17.04 -31.29
C ALA A 178 2.25 16.23 -32.43
N THR A 179 1.37 16.85 -33.23
CA THR A 179 0.74 16.23 -34.41
C THR A 179 1.48 16.45 -35.73
N ARG A 180 2.64 17.13 -35.71
CA ARG A 180 3.52 17.23 -36.90
C ARG A 180 4.49 16.05 -36.92
N ASP A 181 4.61 15.40 -38.08
CA ASP A 181 5.58 14.33 -38.28
C ASP A 181 7.00 14.78 -37.90
N PRO A 182 7.76 13.98 -37.13
CA PRO A 182 9.12 14.33 -36.74
C PRO A 182 10.05 14.33 -37.96
N PRO A 183 11.07 15.21 -38.01
CA PRO A 183 12.15 15.06 -38.98
C PRO A 183 12.98 13.81 -38.66
N GLU A 184 13.34 13.04 -39.69
CA GLU A 184 14.26 11.90 -39.59
C GLU A 184 15.63 12.38 -39.07
N VAL A 185 16.05 11.81 -37.94
CA VAL A 185 17.42 11.94 -37.42
C VAL A 185 17.98 10.54 -37.23
N GLU A 186 18.96 10.18 -38.06
CA GLU A 186 19.89 9.08 -37.83
C GLU A 186 20.88 9.47 -36.73
N ALA A 187 21.00 8.64 -35.69
CA ALA A 187 22.24 8.47 -34.93
C ALA A 187 22.18 7.20 -34.06
N ASP A 188 23.22 6.38 -34.22
CA ASP A 188 23.53 5.13 -33.54
C ASP A 188 23.82 5.28 -32.03
N ALA A 189 23.77 4.10 -31.38
CA ALA A 189 24.49 3.63 -30.19
C ALA A 189 23.70 3.46 -28.88
N ASP A 190 23.68 2.19 -28.46
CA ASP A 190 23.46 1.62 -27.12
C ASP A 190 22.09 1.81 -26.46
N ILE A 191 21.14 1.01 -26.94
CA ILE A 191 19.88 0.73 -26.24
C ILE A 191 20.13 -0.32 -25.16
N ILE A 192 20.11 0.15 -23.91
CA ILE A 192 19.89 -0.64 -22.70
C ILE A 192 18.72 -1.60 -22.94
N GLU A 193 18.96 -2.91 -22.82
CA GLU A 193 17.94 -3.95 -22.89
C GLU A 193 16.90 -3.74 -21.77
N ARG A 194 15.83 -3.01 -22.09
CA ARG A 194 14.56 -3.07 -21.37
C ARG A 194 13.91 -4.42 -21.67
N TYR A 195 14.29 -5.44 -20.93
CA TYR A 195 13.44 -6.63 -20.77
C TYR A 195 12.26 -6.30 -19.85
N GLU A 196 11.30 -5.52 -20.34
CA GLU A 196 9.93 -5.59 -19.84
C GLU A 196 9.18 -6.63 -20.66
N MET A 197 9.31 -7.90 -20.30
CA MET A 197 8.38 -8.92 -20.80
C MET A 197 7.07 -8.83 -20.00
N ARG A 198 6.33 -7.73 -20.17
CA ARG A 198 4.90 -7.71 -19.87
C ARG A 198 4.23 -8.50 -20.97
N THR A 199 3.89 -9.76 -20.72
CA THR A 199 2.89 -10.44 -21.54
C THR A 199 1.57 -9.72 -21.32
N ALA A 200 1.29 -8.72 -22.16
CA ALA A 200 0.00 -8.06 -22.26
C ALA A 200 -1.00 -9.11 -22.74
N LEU A 201 -1.55 -9.87 -21.80
CA LEU A 201 -2.69 -10.70 -22.08
C LEU A 201 -3.87 -9.75 -22.22
N GLN A 202 -4.40 -9.68 -23.45
CA GLN A 202 -5.68 -9.04 -23.74
C GLN A 202 -6.70 -9.43 -22.66
N ILE A 203 -7.23 -8.43 -21.98
CA ILE A 203 -8.36 -8.61 -21.08
C ILE A 203 -9.58 -8.85 -21.97
N MET A 204 -9.93 -10.11 -22.20
CA MET A 204 -11.22 -10.45 -22.80
C MET A 204 -12.33 -10.15 -21.79
N GLN A 205 -13.44 -9.57 -22.26
CA GLN A 205 -14.73 -9.60 -21.58
C GLN A 205 -15.55 -10.76 -22.19
N PRO A 206 -15.48 -11.98 -21.63
CA PRO A 206 -16.20 -13.12 -22.17
C PRO A 206 -17.70 -12.96 -21.92
N THR A 207 -18.50 -13.01 -22.99
CA THR A 207 -19.97 -13.01 -22.92
C THR A 207 -20.57 -14.41 -22.75
N SER A 208 -19.76 -15.47 -22.78
CA SER A 208 -20.20 -16.86 -22.63
C SER A 208 -19.12 -17.75 -22.02
N LEU A 209 -19.54 -18.78 -21.26
CA LEU A 209 -18.67 -19.77 -20.62
C LEU A 209 -17.79 -20.51 -21.65
N SER A 210 -18.32 -20.77 -22.85
CA SER A 210 -17.60 -21.43 -23.94
C SER A 210 -16.38 -20.62 -24.42
N ASP A 211 -16.45 -19.29 -24.35
CA ASP A 211 -15.34 -18.41 -24.74
C ASP A 211 -14.22 -18.43 -23.70
N VAL A 212 -14.59 -18.54 -22.41
CA VAL A 212 -13.63 -18.66 -21.31
C VAL A 212 -12.83 -19.96 -21.44
N ILE A 213 -13.51 -21.08 -21.68
CA ILE A 213 -12.88 -22.40 -21.80
C ILE A 213 -11.86 -22.39 -22.94
N ARG A 214 -12.27 -21.94 -24.12
CA ARG A 214 -11.42 -21.84 -25.31
C ARG A 214 -10.20 -20.92 -25.10
N PHE A 215 -10.38 -19.82 -24.35
CA PHE A 215 -9.28 -18.91 -24.03
C PHE A 215 -8.26 -19.55 -23.09
N LEU A 216 -8.72 -20.25 -22.04
CA LEU A 216 -7.84 -20.93 -21.09
C LEU A 216 -7.07 -22.07 -21.76
N GLU A 217 -7.73 -22.86 -22.62
CA GLU A 217 -7.07 -23.90 -23.41
C GLU A 217 -5.95 -23.34 -24.28
N LYS A 218 -6.21 -22.21 -24.97
CA LYS A 218 -5.21 -21.53 -25.80
C LYS A 218 -4.05 -20.96 -24.97
N LYS A 219 -4.29 -20.49 -23.74
CA LYS A 219 -3.22 -20.04 -22.84
C LYS A 219 -2.36 -21.20 -22.35
N VAL A 220 -2.96 -22.35 -22.07
CA VAL A 220 -2.23 -23.57 -21.67
C VAL A 220 -1.36 -24.09 -22.82
N GLU A 221 -1.87 -24.06 -24.06
CA GLU A 221 -1.14 -24.41 -25.28
C GLU A 221 0.10 -23.51 -25.47
N LEU A 222 -0.06 -22.20 -25.30
CA LEU A 222 1.05 -21.24 -25.41
C LEU A 222 2.08 -21.43 -24.30
N ALA A 223 1.65 -21.66 -23.06
CA ALA A 223 2.55 -21.92 -21.94
C ALA A 223 3.40 -23.19 -22.15
N LYS A 224 2.83 -24.23 -22.77
CA LYS A 224 3.57 -25.47 -23.09
C LYS A 224 4.58 -25.31 -24.22
N LYS A 225 4.42 -24.31 -25.10
CA LYS A 225 5.40 -24.01 -26.18
C LYS A 225 6.55 -23.11 -25.72
N MET A 226 6.47 -22.57 -24.50
CA MET A 226 7.46 -21.68 -23.91
C MET A 226 8.40 -22.40 -22.91
N VAL A 227 8.35 -23.75 -22.86
CA VAL A 227 9.22 -24.63 -22.06
C VAL A 227 10.13 -25.43 -22.99
#